data_AF-A0AAW4FVX8-F1
#
_entry.id   AF-A0AAW4FVX8-F1
#
_cell.length_a   1.000
_cell.length_b   1.000
_cell.length_c   1.000
_cell.angle_alpha   90.00
_cell.angle_beta   90.00
_cell.angle_gamma   90.00
#
_symmetry.space_group_name_H-M   'P 1'
#
loop_
_entity.id
_entity.type
_entity.pdbx_description
1 polymer ?
#
loop_
_entity_poly.entity_id
_entity_poly.type
_entity_poly.pdbx_seq_one_letter_code
_entity_poly.pdbx_strand_id
1 'polypeptide(L)'
;MVGIPKTLEDMSMRERCCMLETVAGALDAVAEEAEDLGDARFAANSKCVAGTIRGYADNLGTQDLKSAELLLELGITLVHLSSTRSTAAVAAVMTHTPEACH
;
A
#
# COMPACT_ATOMS: atom_id res chain seq x y z
N MET A 1 -18.95 8.25 9.53
CA MET A 1 -19.48 7.07 10.23
C MET A 1 -18.29 6.40 10.91
N VAL A 2 -18.04 6.68 12.20
CA VAL A 2 -16.93 6.05 12.94
C VAL A 2 -17.53 4.87 13.69
N GLY A 3 -17.45 3.69 13.07
CA GLY A 3 -17.82 2.43 13.71
C GLY A 3 -16.73 1.99 14.68
N ILE A 4 -17.09 1.15 15.65
CA ILE A 4 -16.13 0.46 16.52
C ILE A 4 -15.12 -0.27 15.62
N PRO A 5 -13.80 -0.13 15.84
CA PRO A 5 -12.81 -0.88 15.08
C PRO A 5 -13.07 -2.37 15.25
N LYS A 6 -13.32 -3.04 14.12
CA LYS A 6 -13.57 -4.48 14.04
C LYS A 6 -12.29 -5.19 13.66
N THR A 7 -12.06 -6.36 14.25
CA THR A 7 -11.03 -7.27 13.74
C THR A 7 -11.48 -7.84 12.39
N LEU A 8 -10.55 -8.41 11.62
CA LEU A 8 -10.91 -9.10 10.38
C LEU A 8 -11.93 -10.22 10.63
N GLU A 9 -11.88 -10.90 11.78
CA GLU A 9 -12.82 -11.95 12.16
C GLU A 9 -14.24 -11.42 12.40
N ASP A 10 -14.35 -10.20 12.93
CA ASP A 10 -15.63 -9.52 13.22
C ASP A 10 -16.27 -8.86 11.99
N MET A 11 -15.53 -8.73 10.88
CA MET A 11 -16.02 -8.15 9.63
C MET A 11 -16.88 -9.14 8.82
N SER A 12 -17.94 -8.65 8.21
CA SER A 12 -18.64 -9.40 7.17
C SER A 12 -17.73 -9.62 5.95
N MET A 13 -18.01 -10.64 5.14
CA MET A 13 -17.28 -10.87 3.88
C MET A 13 -17.24 -9.62 3.01
N ARG A 14 -18.35 -8.87 2.92
CA ARG A 14 -18.40 -7.61 2.16
C ARG A 14 -17.45 -6.56 2.72
N GLU A 15 -17.41 -6.38 4.04
CA GLU A 15 -16.48 -5.44 4.68
C GLU A 15 -15.02 -5.84 4.41
N ARG A 16 -14.70 -7.14 4.44
CA ARG A 16 -13.37 -7.66 4.11
C ARG A 16 -12.99 -7.38 2.66
N CYS A 17 -13.86 -7.72 1.70
CA CYS A 17 -13.60 -7.46 0.28
C CYS A 17 -13.43 -5.95 0.01
N CYS A 18 -14.26 -5.10 0.62
CA CYS A 18 -14.09 -3.65 0.49
C CYS A 18 -12.74 -3.15 1.02
N MET A 19 -12.27 -3.68 2.15
CA MET A 19 -10.98 -3.29 2.72
C MET A 19 -9.81 -3.77 1.86
N LEU A 20 -9.86 -5.02 1.37
CA LEU A 20 -8.88 -5.56 0.43
C LEU A 20 -8.80 -4.71 -0.84
N GLU A 21 -9.95 -4.38 -1.45
CA GLU A 21 -9.98 -3.54 -2.64
C GLU A 21 -9.42 -2.14 -2.38
N THR A 22 -9.71 -1.57 -1.21
CA THR A 22 -9.17 -0.25 -0.81
C THR A 22 -7.64 -0.28 -0.74
N VAL A 23 -7.05 -1.31 -0.13
CA VAL A 23 -5.59 -1.44 -0.04
C VAL A 23 -4.98 -1.72 -1.41
N ALA A 24 -5.61 -2.56 -2.25
CA ALA A 24 -5.15 -2.81 -3.61
C ALA A 24 -5.13 -1.53 -4.45
N GLY A 25 -6.19 -0.71 -4.38
CA GLY A 25 -6.23 0.58 -5.07
C GLY A 25 -5.16 1.57 -4.59
N ALA A 26 -4.89 1.61 -3.27
CA ALA A 26 -3.80 2.43 -2.73
C ALA A 26 -2.43 1.97 -3.22
N LEU A 27 -2.20 0.65 -3.33
CA LEU A 27 -0.96 0.10 -3.85
C LEU A 27 -0.74 0.42 -5.34
N ASP A 28 -1.80 0.46 -6.15
CA ASP A 28 -1.70 0.87 -7.56
C ASP A 28 -1.27 2.34 -7.67
N ALA A 29 -1.91 3.24 -6.91
CA ALA A 29 -1.53 4.65 -6.88
C ALA A 29 -0.05 4.83 -6.45
N VAL A 30 0.36 4.08 -5.43
CA VAL A 30 1.75 4.06 -4.96
C VAL A 30 2.72 3.48 -5.99
N ALA A 31 2.28 2.51 -6.79
CA ALA A 31 3.10 1.95 -7.85
C ALA A 31 3.29 2.93 -9.01
N GLU A 32 2.24 3.66 -9.38
CA GLU A 32 2.28 4.73 -10.38
C GLU A 32 3.25 5.83 -9.93
N GLU A 33 3.14 6.31 -8.69
CA GLU A 33 4.09 7.29 -8.14
C GLU A 33 5.54 6.78 -8.15
N ALA A 34 5.76 5.51 -7.80
CA ALA A 34 7.09 4.93 -7.81
C ALA A 34 7.67 4.79 -9.23
N GLU A 35 6.83 4.52 -10.23
CA GLU A 35 7.20 4.52 -11.64
C GLU A 35 7.63 5.92 -12.10
N ASP A 36 6.86 6.95 -11.75
CA ASP A 36 7.18 8.35 -12.06
C ASP A 36 8.52 8.80 -11.43
N LEU A 37 8.84 8.27 -10.25
CA LEU A 37 10.11 8.51 -9.55
C LEU A 37 11.27 7.61 -10.05
N GLY A 38 11.02 6.71 -11.00
CA GLY A 38 12.02 5.79 -11.55
C GLY A 38 12.37 4.59 -10.66
N ASP A 39 11.62 4.33 -9.59
CA ASP A 39 11.77 3.14 -8.73
C ASP A 39 10.94 1.97 -9.26
N ALA A 40 11.34 1.46 -10.43
CA ALA A 40 10.63 0.38 -11.13
C ALA A 40 10.49 -0.90 -10.30
N ARG A 41 11.42 -1.17 -9.37
CA ARG A 41 11.33 -2.35 -8.48
C ARG A 41 10.22 -2.17 -7.46
N PHE A 42 10.12 -1.00 -6.87
CA PHE A 42 9.06 -0.72 -5.90
C PHE A 42 7.69 -0.73 -6.57
N ALA A 43 7.56 -0.13 -7.77
CA ALA A 43 6.34 -0.18 -8.55
C ALA A 43 5.90 -1.62 -8.89
N ALA A 44 6.82 -2.46 -9.38
CA ALA A 44 6.53 -3.86 -9.69
C ALA A 44 6.08 -4.65 -8.45
N ASN A 45 6.73 -4.43 -7.30
CA ASN A 45 6.36 -5.08 -6.05
C ASN A 45 4.97 -4.65 -5.58
N SER A 46 4.66 -3.36 -5.62
CA SER A 46 3.36 -2.82 -5.24
C SER A 46 2.24 -3.37 -6.13
N LYS A 47 2.44 -3.40 -7.46
CA LYS A 47 1.48 -4.02 -8.41
C LYS A 47 1.28 -5.52 -8.15
N CYS A 48 2.35 -6.24 -7.83
CA CYS A 48 2.28 -7.67 -7.51
C CYS A 48 1.42 -7.93 -6.27
N VAL A 49 1.62 -7.14 -5.20
CA VAL A 49 0.81 -7.25 -3.97
C VAL A 49 -0.63 -6.85 -4.23
N ALA A 50 -0.89 -5.77 -4.99
CA ALA A 50 -2.25 -5.37 -5.36
C ALA A 50 -3.00 -6.47 -6.13
N GLY A 51 -2.34 -7.08 -7.12
CA GLY A 51 -2.90 -8.21 -7.87
C GLY A 51 -3.18 -9.43 -6.99
N THR A 52 -2.29 -9.73 -6.05
CA THR A 52 -2.46 -10.84 -5.08
C THR A 52 -3.66 -10.59 -4.17
N ILE A 53 -3.83 -9.37 -3.68
CA ILE A 53 -4.96 -8.96 -2.83
C ILE A 53 -6.29 -9.11 -3.59
N ARG A 54 -6.37 -8.68 -4.85
CA ARG A 54 -7.58 -8.81 -5.67
C ARG A 54 -7.96 -10.27 -5.92
N GLY A 55 -6.97 -11.11 -6.24
CA GLY A 55 -7.20 -12.55 -6.37
C GLY A 55 -7.73 -13.19 -5.08
N TYR A 56 -7.32 -12.68 -3.92
CA TYR A 56 -7.85 -13.09 -2.62
C TYR A 56 -9.27 -12.59 -2.37
N ALA A 57 -9.59 -11.34 -2.75
CA ALA A 57 -10.91 -10.77 -2.56
C ALA A 57 -12.01 -11.53 -3.32
N ASP A 58 -11.67 -12.09 -4.48
CA ASP A 58 -12.59 -12.88 -5.32
C ASP A 58 -12.86 -14.29 -4.77
N ASN A 59 -11.99 -14.84 -3.93
CA ASN A 59 -12.07 -16.23 -3.44
C ASN A 59 -11.95 -16.36 -1.91
N LEU A 60 -12.31 -15.30 -1.16
CA LEU A 60 -12.07 -15.24 0.29
C LEU A 60 -12.97 -16.22 1.07
N GLY A 61 -12.43 -17.39 1.42
CA GLY A 61 -13.03 -18.32 2.38
C GLY A 61 -12.76 -17.91 3.84
N THR A 62 -13.49 -18.49 4.79
CA THR A 62 -13.23 -18.27 6.24
C THR A 62 -11.89 -18.81 6.70
N GLN A 63 -11.29 -19.75 5.97
CA GLN A 63 -9.97 -20.32 6.26
C GLN A 63 -8.82 -19.42 5.80
N ASP A 64 -9.10 -18.44 4.94
CA ASP A 64 -8.11 -17.59 4.29
C ASP A 64 -7.87 -16.27 5.03
N LEU A 65 -8.57 -16.05 6.15
CA LEU A 65 -8.54 -14.79 6.89
C LEU A 65 -7.15 -14.41 7.40
N LYS A 66 -6.35 -15.40 7.82
CA LYS A 66 -4.98 -15.13 8.30
C LYS A 66 -4.06 -14.68 7.17
N SER A 67 -4.20 -15.29 5.99
CA SER A 67 -3.44 -14.89 4.80
C SER A 67 -3.87 -13.50 4.32
N ALA A 68 -5.17 -13.21 4.35
CA ALA A 68 -5.70 -11.89 4.04
C ALA A 68 -5.16 -10.82 5.01
N GLU A 69 -5.08 -11.12 6.30
CA GLU A 69 -4.47 -10.24 7.31
C GLU A 69 -3.01 -9.91 6.98
N LEU A 70 -2.19 -10.93 6.71
CA LEU A 70 -0.78 -10.73 6.37
C LEU A 70 -0.60 -9.92 5.08
N LEU A 71 -1.47 -10.14 4.08
CA LEU A 71 -1.45 -9.37 2.84
C LEU A 71 -1.83 -7.90 3.06
N LEU A 72 -2.80 -7.65 3.94
CA LEU A 72 -3.19 -6.29 4.33
C LEU A 72 -2.08 -5.59 5.09
N GLU A 73 -1.44 -6.25 6.05
CA GLU A 73 -0.28 -5.72 6.77
C GLU A 73 0.86 -5.36 5.81
N LEU A 74 1.16 -6.24 4.85
CA LEU A 74 2.18 -6.01 3.84
C LEU A 74 1.81 -4.81 2.94
N GLY A 75 0.57 -4.76 2.45
CA GLY A 75 0.08 -3.69 1.60
C GLY A 75 0.15 -2.33 2.28
N ILE A 76 -0.34 -2.25 3.52
CA ILE A 76 -0.26 -1.04 4.36
C ILE A 76 1.19 -0.64 4.60
N THR A 77 2.09 -1.60 4.83
CA THR A 77 3.52 -1.32 5.02
C THR A 77 4.14 -0.70 3.76
N LEU A 78 3.83 -1.23 2.57
CA LEU A 78 4.30 -0.66 1.31
C LEU A 78 3.78 0.77 1.08
N VAL A 79 2.50 1.04 1.36
CA VAL A 79 1.93 2.39 1.28
C VAL A 79 2.63 3.37 2.24
N HIS A 80 2.98 2.93 3.45
CA HIS A 80 3.77 3.75 4.37
C HIS A 80 5.21 3.97 3.87
N LEU A 81 5.83 2.93 3.28
CA LEU A 81 7.18 3.02 2.75
C LEU A 81 7.29 3.98 1.56
N SER A 82 6.28 4.07 0.69
CA SER A 82 6.28 5.07 -0.38
C SER A 82 6.22 6.49 0.17
N SER A 83 5.33 6.75 1.13
CA SER A 83 5.18 8.04 1.80
C SER A 83 6.48 8.51 2.49
N THR A 84 7.21 7.58 3.09
CA THR A 84 8.49 7.86 3.75
C THR A 84 9.65 8.04 2.75
N ARG A 85 9.64 7.33 1.61
CA ARG A 85 10.60 7.57 0.53
C ARG A 85 10.38 8.92 -0.14
N SER A 86 9.13 9.31 -0.38
CA SER A 86 8.78 10.62 -0.92
C SER A 86 9.29 11.74 -0.01
N THR A 87 9.12 11.62 1.31
CA THR A 87 9.65 12.63 2.26
C THR A 87 11.18 12.63 2.35
N ALA A 88 11.84 11.48 2.30
CA ALA A 88 13.31 11.41 2.28
C ALA A 88 13.90 11.99 0.98
N ALA A 89 13.27 11.75 -0.18
CA ALA A 89 13.68 12.32 -1.45
C ALA A 89 13.55 13.85 -1.46
N VAL A 90 12.43 14.39 -0.93
CA VAL A 90 12.23 15.84 -0.78
C VAL A 90 13.27 16.44 0.18
N ALA A 91 13.57 15.78 1.29
CA ALA A 91 14.61 16.23 2.23
C ALA A 91 16.01 16.23 1.59
N ALA A 92 16.36 15.21 0.81
CA ALA A 92 17.64 15.15 0.11
C ALA A 92 17.79 16.28 -0.92
N VAL A 93 16.74 16.60 -1.67
CA VAL A 93 16.72 17.74 -2.61
C VAL A 93 16.96 19.07 -1.88
N MET A 94 16.37 19.27 -0.69
CA MET A 94 16.59 20.49 0.10
C MET A 94 18.01 20.61 0.67
N THR A 95 18.73 19.51 0.89
CA THR A 95 20.13 19.54 1.34
C THR A 95 21.15 19.80 0.24
N HIS A 96 20.74 19.80 -1.03
CA HIS A 96 21.61 19.99 -2.19
C HIS A 96 21.40 21.35 -2.90
N THR A 97 20.98 22.40 -2.21
CA THR A 97 21.15 23.77 -2.73
C THR A 97 22.64 24.15 -2.65
N PRO A 98 23.36 24.33 -3.77
CA PRO A 98 24.69 24.90 -3.70
C PRO A 98 24.56 26.37 -3.30
N GLU A 99 25.13 26.74 -2.15
CA GLU A 99 25.59 28.12 -1.94
C GLU A 99 26.60 28.42 -3.04
N ALA A 100 26.12 29.06 -4.11
CA ALA A 100 26.95 29.65 -5.14
C ALA A 100 26.85 31.17 -5.02
N CYS A 101 28.00 31.76 -4.72
CA CYS A 101 28.39 33.17 -4.87
C CYS A 101 27.78 34.19 -3.90
N HIS A 102 28.57 34.60 -2.90
CA HIS A 102 29.23 35.91 -2.93
C HIS A 102 30.47 35.96 -2.03
#